data_AF-A0A0L8GT65-F1
#
_entry.id   AF-A0A0L8GT65-F1
#
_cell.length_a   1.000
_cell.length_b   1.000
_cell.length_c   1.000
_cell.angle_alpha   90.00
_cell.angle_beta   90.00
_cell.angle_gamma   90.00
#
_symmetry.space_group_name_H-M   'P 1'
#
loop_
_entity.id
_entity.type
_entity.pdbx_description
1 polymer ?
#
loop_
_entity_poly.entity_id
_entity_poly.type
_entity_poly.pdbx_seq_one_letter_code
_entity_poly.pdbx_strand_id
1 'polypeptide(L)'
;MGAAIAVHTAVRALVPSLAGLVVIDVVEGTAMEALSSMQSFLRGRPSFFSSIEEAIEWSLRSGQLRNIESAKISLVGQVKRVDTGETATFEQEHPSQEVKAVMKQPSDTIVEVDEESSDTSLEESKSDSSNMATSTPPPPPPPPPPNMAHSLPEVSNMINKKNSSHQYTWRIDLSKTDKYWSGWFRGLSEKFLSCNVPKLLLLAGVDRLDKDLTIGQMQGKFQMQVLPQCGHAVHEDVPDKVADVLATFLVRHKMAIPIGDFERTFPAC
;
A
#
# COMPACT_ATOMS: atom_id res chain seq x y z
N MET A 1 13.54 -3.07 3.35
CA MET A 1 14.65 -2.37 2.64
C MET A 1 15.00 -1.05 3.30
N GLY A 2 14.08 -0.07 3.41
CA GLY A 2 14.41 1.27 3.92
C GLY A 2 15.13 1.28 5.28
N ALA A 3 14.66 0.48 6.23
CA ALA A 3 15.31 0.40 7.54
C ALA A 3 16.75 -0.15 7.47
N ALA A 4 17.02 -1.11 6.59
CA ALA A 4 18.39 -1.61 6.37
C ALA A 4 19.30 -0.49 5.86
N ILE A 5 18.83 0.27 4.87
CA ILE A 5 19.60 1.40 4.33
C ILE A 5 19.84 2.47 5.40
N ALA A 6 18.85 2.76 6.26
CA ALA A 6 19.01 3.70 7.37
C ALA A 6 20.11 3.26 8.35
N VAL A 7 20.12 1.98 8.73
CA VAL A 7 21.18 1.41 9.61
C VAL A 7 22.55 1.46 8.95
N HIS A 8 22.67 1.05 7.67
CA HIS A 8 23.94 1.12 6.95
C HIS A 8 24.45 2.56 6.80
N THR A 9 23.54 3.52 6.59
CA THR A 9 23.87 4.94 6.52
C THR A 9 24.40 5.45 7.86
N ALA A 10 23.77 5.05 8.96
CA ALA A 10 24.18 5.41 10.32
C ALA A 10 25.54 4.82 10.70
N VAL A 11 25.77 3.52 10.47
CA VAL A 11 27.04 2.85 10.77
C VAL A 11 28.20 3.44 9.97
N ARG A 12 27.95 3.87 8.73
CA ARG A 12 28.95 4.50 7.87
C ARG A 12 29.13 5.99 8.14
N ALA A 13 28.43 6.54 9.15
CA ALA A 13 28.49 7.94 9.55
C ALA A 13 28.26 8.93 8.38
N LEU A 14 27.37 8.58 7.45
CA LEU A 14 27.12 9.40 6.24
C LEU A 14 26.24 10.63 6.52
N VAL A 15 25.62 10.69 7.70
CA VAL A 15 24.83 11.84 8.16
C VAL A 15 25.49 12.37 9.43
N PRO A 16 26.34 13.41 9.35
CA PRO A 16 27.07 13.93 10.51
C PRO A 16 26.16 14.43 11.64
N SER A 17 24.96 14.89 11.31
CA SER A 17 23.97 15.41 12.25
C SER A 17 22.96 14.34 12.71
N LEU A 18 23.29 13.06 12.59
CA LEU A 18 22.38 11.98 12.98
C LEU A 18 22.11 12.03 14.50
N ALA A 19 20.88 12.39 14.87
CA ALA A 19 20.48 12.51 16.27
C ALA A 19 19.87 11.23 16.83
N GLY A 20 19.23 10.40 16.00
CA GLY A 20 18.54 9.17 16.39
C GLY A 20 18.30 8.25 15.20
N LEU A 21 18.01 6.98 15.48
CA LEU A 21 17.77 5.96 14.45
C LEU A 21 16.49 5.18 14.75
N VAL A 22 15.55 5.17 13.81
CA VAL A 22 14.31 4.40 13.92
C VAL A 22 14.27 3.32 12.83
N VAL A 23 13.97 2.10 13.25
CA VAL A 23 13.78 0.92 12.38
C VAL A 23 12.33 0.47 12.54
N ILE A 24 11.63 0.27 11.42
CA ILE A 24 10.23 -0.17 11.38
C ILE A 24 10.15 -1.54 10.70
N ASP A 25 9.56 -2.50 11.41
CA ASP A 25 9.22 -3.87 11.00
C ASP A 25 10.32 -4.59 10.22
N VAL A 26 11.56 -4.49 10.71
CA VAL A 26 12.70 -5.24 10.17
C VAL A 26 13.50 -5.85 11.31
N VAL A 27 13.66 -7.17 11.24
CA VAL A 27 14.59 -7.95 12.05
C VAL A 27 15.38 -8.86 11.13
N GLU A 28 16.67 -9.03 11.36
CA GLU A 28 17.55 -9.78 10.45
C GLU A 28 17.07 -11.21 10.21
N GLY A 29 16.81 -11.97 11.27
CA GLY A 29 16.41 -13.39 11.15
C GLY A 29 15.18 -13.57 10.28
N THR A 30 14.10 -12.85 10.59
CA THR A 30 12.84 -12.92 9.84
C THR A 30 12.99 -12.37 8.42
N ALA A 31 13.79 -11.32 8.22
CA ALA A 31 14.06 -10.78 6.89
C ALA A 31 14.80 -11.78 6.01
N MET A 32 15.80 -12.48 6.55
CA MET A 32 16.60 -13.48 5.84
C MET A 32 15.77 -14.71 5.44
N GLU A 33 14.89 -15.17 6.33
CA GLU A 33 13.94 -16.25 6.04
C GLU A 33 12.96 -15.85 4.92
N ALA A 34 12.43 -14.62 4.99
CA ALA A 34 11.49 -14.09 4.01
C ALA A 34 12.10 -13.88 2.60
N LEU A 35 13.43 -13.78 2.47
CA LEU A 35 14.07 -13.61 1.15
C LEU A 35 13.75 -14.77 0.19
N SER A 36 13.62 -15.98 0.73
CA SER A 36 13.35 -17.20 -0.04
C SER A 36 11.94 -17.20 -0.66
N SER A 37 10.96 -16.61 0.02
CA SER A 37 9.55 -16.56 -0.40
C SER A 37 9.20 -15.28 -1.16
N MET A 38 9.99 -14.22 -1.01
CA MET A 38 9.74 -12.91 -1.63
C MET A 38 9.61 -13.00 -3.16
N GLN A 39 10.42 -13.83 -3.82
CA GLN A 39 10.34 -14.02 -5.26
C GLN A 39 8.97 -14.58 -5.70
N SER A 40 8.46 -15.58 -4.97
CA SER A 40 7.15 -16.16 -5.22
C SER A 40 6.03 -15.14 -5.00
N PHE A 41 6.13 -14.35 -3.93
CA PHE A 41 5.20 -13.25 -3.67
C PHE A 41 5.19 -12.22 -4.81
N LEU A 42 6.37 -11.75 -5.24
CA LEU A 42 6.49 -10.74 -6.29
C LEU A 42 5.95 -11.21 -7.64
N ARG A 43 6.11 -12.51 -7.97
CA ARG A 43 5.57 -13.14 -9.18
C ARG A 43 4.05 -13.34 -9.13
N GLY A 44 3.47 -13.44 -7.94
CA GLY A 44 2.02 -13.55 -7.75
C GLY A 44 1.26 -12.24 -7.98
N ARG A 45 1.97 -11.12 -8.14
CA ARG A 45 1.35 -9.81 -8.38
C ARG A 45 0.87 -9.67 -9.83
N PRO A 46 -0.26 -8.99 -10.09
CA PRO A 46 -0.63 -8.59 -11.43
C PRO A 46 0.52 -7.82 -12.09
N SER A 47 0.82 -8.14 -13.34
CA SER A 47 1.88 -7.44 -14.08
C SER A 47 1.44 -6.06 -14.56
N PHE A 48 0.14 -5.88 -14.72
CA PHE A 48 -0.47 -4.67 -15.23
C PHE A 48 -1.81 -4.38 -14.54
N PHE A 49 -2.20 -3.12 -14.57
CA PHE A 49 -3.51 -2.63 -14.15
C PHE A 49 -4.11 -1.76 -15.26
N SER A 50 -5.43 -1.84 -15.42
CA SER A 50 -6.19 -1.01 -16.35
C SER A 50 -6.40 0.41 -15.81
N SER A 51 -6.46 0.59 -14.49
CA SER A 51 -6.53 1.90 -13.83
C SER A 51 -5.83 1.91 -12.47
N ILE A 52 -5.71 3.10 -11.86
CA ILE A 52 -5.19 3.25 -10.50
C ILE A 52 -6.14 2.65 -9.47
N GLU A 53 -7.45 2.79 -9.68
CA GLU A 53 -8.49 2.24 -8.81
C GLU A 53 -8.41 0.71 -8.75
N GLU A 54 -8.15 0.04 -9.87
CA GLU A 54 -7.93 -1.42 -9.90
C GLU A 54 -6.69 -1.81 -9.09
N ALA A 55 -5.61 -1.04 -9.20
CA ALA A 55 -4.40 -1.27 -8.42
C ALA A 55 -4.68 -1.09 -6.90
N ILE A 56 -5.44 -0.05 -6.53
CA ILE A 56 -5.85 0.21 -5.14
C ILE A 56 -6.71 -0.94 -4.62
N GLU A 57 -7.72 -1.35 -5.38
CA GLU A 57 -8.58 -2.47 -5.01
C GLU A 57 -7.78 -3.75 -4.81
N TRP A 58 -6.86 -4.06 -5.73
CA TRP A 58 -5.98 -5.22 -5.60
C TRP A 58 -5.10 -5.13 -4.34
N SER A 59 -4.53 -3.97 -4.02
CA SER A 59 -3.68 -3.79 -2.85
C SER A 59 -4.42 -4.02 -1.53
N LEU A 60 -5.70 -3.63 -1.45
CA LEU A 60 -6.57 -3.83 -0.30
C LEU A 60 -7.03 -5.30 -0.20
N ARG A 61 -7.47 -5.89 -1.32
CA ARG A 61 -7.98 -7.27 -1.36
C ARG A 61 -6.89 -8.32 -1.14
N SER A 62 -5.67 -8.05 -1.61
CA SER A 62 -4.51 -8.91 -1.35
C SER A 62 -3.99 -8.79 0.09
N GLY A 63 -4.46 -7.80 0.85
CA GLY A 63 -3.96 -7.51 2.19
C GLY A 63 -2.58 -6.86 2.22
N GLN A 64 -2.08 -6.35 1.07
CA GLN A 64 -0.83 -5.60 1.03
C GLN A 64 -0.93 -4.32 1.87
N LEU A 65 -2.07 -3.64 1.78
CA LEU A 65 -2.46 -2.49 2.59
C LEU A 65 -3.82 -2.76 3.22
N ARG A 66 -4.05 -2.23 4.41
CA ARG A 66 -5.34 -2.31 5.11
C ARG A 66 -6.04 -0.96 5.20
N ASN A 67 -5.27 0.13 5.18
CA ASN A 67 -5.80 1.49 5.22
C ASN A 67 -6.14 1.99 3.80
N ILE A 68 -7.42 2.23 3.56
CA ILE A 68 -7.94 2.72 2.27
C ILE A 68 -7.41 4.13 1.95
N GLU A 69 -7.33 5.01 2.95
CA GLU A 69 -6.86 6.38 2.75
C GLU A 69 -5.38 6.40 2.37
N SER A 70 -4.55 5.62 3.07
CA SER A 70 -3.14 5.46 2.70
C SER A 70 -2.98 4.88 1.30
N ALA A 71 -3.74 3.82 0.97
CA ALA A 71 -3.65 3.17 -0.35
C ALA A 71 -3.97 4.14 -1.51
N LYS A 72 -4.97 5.02 -1.34
CA LYS A 72 -5.32 6.04 -2.35
C LYS A 72 -4.18 7.05 -2.62
N ILE A 73 -3.32 7.30 -1.63
CA ILE A 73 -2.23 8.27 -1.73
C ILE A 73 -0.90 7.61 -2.08
N SER A 74 -0.58 6.45 -1.51
CA SER A 74 0.73 5.83 -1.64
C SER A 74 0.89 5.06 -2.94
N LEU A 75 -0.19 4.46 -3.46
CA LEU A 75 -0.08 3.52 -4.56
C LEU A 75 0.31 4.18 -5.89
N VAL A 76 -0.07 5.44 -6.09
CA VAL A 76 0.34 6.22 -7.27
C VAL A 76 1.85 6.35 -7.41
N GLY A 77 2.61 6.27 -6.30
CA GLY A 77 4.07 6.27 -6.29
C GLY A 77 4.70 4.87 -6.51
N GLN A 78 3.89 3.81 -6.45
CA GLN A 78 4.29 2.41 -6.62
C GLN A 78 4.04 1.89 -8.04
N VAL A 79 3.17 2.55 -8.81
CA VAL A 79 2.88 2.24 -10.21
C VAL A 79 3.34 3.36 -11.15
N LYS A 80 3.46 3.03 -12.42
CA LYS A 80 3.80 3.96 -13.50
C LYS A 80 2.99 3.65 -14.75
N ARG A 81 2.80 4.66 -15.60
CA ARG A 81 2.17 4.47 -16.90
C ARG A 81 3.04 3.62 -17.81
N VAL A 82 2.43 2.76 -18.61
CA VAL A 82 3.12 1.88 -19.54
C VAL A 82 3.70 2.65 -20.74
N ASP A 83 3.02 3.70 -21.20
CA ASP A 83 3.40 4.50 -22.37
C ASP A 83 4.42 5.59 -22.05
N THR A 84 4.24 6.35 -20.97
CA THR A 84 5.17 7.44 -20.59
C THR A 84 6.28 6.99 -19.65
N GLY A 85 6.07 5.91 -18.89
CA GLY A 85 6.98 5.48 -17.84
C GLY A 85 6.97 6.34 -16.58
N GLU A 86 6.15 7.40 -16.54
CA GLU A 86 6.01 8.31 -15.41
C GLU A 86 5.13 7.68 -14.32
N THR A 87 5.41 8.03 -13.07
CA THR A 87 4.59 7.61 -11.93
C THR A 87 3.22 8.29 -11.97
N ALA A 88 2.20 7.62 -11.45
CA ALA A 88 0.85 8.17 -11.46
C ALA A 88 0.68 9.43 -10.58
N THR A 89 1.67 9.73 -9.73
CA THR A 89 1.74 11.00 -8.98
C THR A 89 1.74 12.23 -9.89
N PHE A 90 2.32 12.14 -11.08
CA PHE A 90 2.39 13.27 -12.01
C PHE A 90 1.02 13.70 -12.54
N GLU A 91 0.04 12.79 -12.60
CA GLU A 91 -1.33 13.11 -13.04
C GLU A 91 -2.10 13.90 -11.98
N GLN A 92 -1.79 13.70 -10.69
CA GLN A 92 -2.45 14.42 -9.59
C GLN A 92 -1.95 15.86 -9.43
N GLU A 93 -0.68 16.14 -9.75
CA GLU A 93 -0.10 17.48 -9.67
C GLU A 93 -0.49 18.37 -10.87
N HIS A 94 -0.90 17.76 -11.99
CA HIS A 94 -1.35 18.46 -13.19
C HIS A 94 -2.65 17.87 -13.76
N PRO A 95 -3.83 18.25 -13.22
CA PRO A 95 -5.13 17.69 -13.61
C PRO A 95 -5.58 18.00 -15.05
N SER A 96 -4.73 18.48 -15.96
CA SER A 96 -5.16 18.99 -17.26
C SER A 96 -4.06 18.98 -18.32
N GLN A 97 -3.80 17.83 -18.95
CA GLN A 97 -3.48 17.78 -20.39
C GLN A 97 -4.12 16.52 -20.99
N GLU A 98 -5.45 16.50 -21.04
CA GLU A 98 -6.11 15.74 -22.09
C GLU A 98 -5.55 16.22 -23.43
N VAL A 99 -5.05 15.28 -24.23
CA VAL A 99 -4.61 15.50 -25.59
C VAL A 99 -5.83 15.92 -26.43
N LYS A 100 -6.19 17.20 -26.39
CA LYS A 100 -7.12 17.81 -27.36
C LYS A 100 -6.38 17.94 -28.69
N ALA A 101 -6.32 16.83 -29.42
CA ALA A 101 -6.08 16.88 -30.85
C ALA A 101 -7.23 17.67 -31.50
N VAL A 102 -6.92 18.90 -31.87
CA VAL A 102 -7.80 19.91 -32.46
C VAL A 102 -8.42 19.38 -33.75
N MET A 103 -9.70 19.05 -33.72
CA MET A 103 -10.55 19.02 -34.91
C MET A 103 -11.39 20.29 -34.89
N LYS A 104 -10.91 21.31 -35.60
CA LYS A 104 -11.57 22.60 -35.78
C LYS A 104 -12.77 22.39 -36.72
N GLN A 105 -13.97 22.85 -36.34
CA GLN A 105 -14.98 23.50 -37.20
C GLN A 105 -16.06 24.20 -36.33
N PRO A 106 -16.75 25.25 -36.84
CA PRO A 106 -17.24 26.39 -36.04
C PRO A 106 -18.77 26.48 -35.91
N SER A 107 -19.23 27.51 -35.16
CA SER A 107 -20.61 28.07 -35.02
C SER A 107 -21.61 27.23 -34.18
N ASP A 108 -22.52 27.75 -33.34
CA ASP A 108 -23.00 29.11 -33.04
C ASP A 108 -23.82 29.09 -31.72
N THR A 109 -23.83 30.22 -30.99
CA THR A 109 -24.93 30.80 -30.17
C THR A 109 -25.40 30.18 -28.81
N ILE A 110 -25.16 30.94 -27.72
CA ILE A 110 -26.01 31.41 -26.57
C ILE A 110 -27.12 30.46 -26.07
N VAL A 111 -27.30 30.14 -24.78
CA VAL A 111 -27.92 30.94 -23.69
C VAL A 111 -27.76 30.23 -22.33
N GLU A 112 -27.48 31.01 -21.27
CA GLU A 112 -27.53 30.67 -19.84
C GLU A 112 -28.96 30.40 -19.34
N VAL A 113 -29.14 29.41 -18.47
CA VAL A 113 -30.18 29.48 -17.44
C VAL A 113 -29.73 28.70 -16.20
N ASP A 114 -29.50 29.43 -15.12
CA ASP A 114 -29.60 28.96 -13.74
C ASP A 114 -31.03 28.50 -13.47
N GLU A 115 -31.22 27.46 -12.65
CA GLU A 115 -32.03 27.58 -11.43
C GLU A 115 -31.99 26.34 -10.53
N GLU A 116 -32.18 26.64 -9.26
CA GLU A 116 -32.02 25.88 -8.03
C GLU A 116 -33.01 24.73 -7.80
N SER A 117 -32.54 23.80 -6.95
CA SER A 117 -33.22 23.12 -5.83
C SER A 117 -34.60 22.45 -6.03
N SER A 118 -34.72 21.24 -5.50
CA SER A 118 -35.65 20.99 -4.39
C SER A 118 -35.45 19.58 -3.84
N ASP A 119 -35.11 19.55 -2.56
CA ASP A 119 -35.22 18.43 -1.62
C ASP A 119 -36.68 17.97 -1.50
N THR A 120 -36.90 16.68 -1.22
CA THR A 120 -38.08 16.22 -0.48
C THR A 120 -37.85 14.81 0.06
N SER A 121 -37.75 14.75 1.38
CA SER A 121 -37.81 13.56 2.24
C SER A 121 -39.26 13.07 2.40
N LEU A 122 -39.45 11.81 2.84
CA LEU A 122 -40.43 11.27 3.82
C LEU A 122 -40.45 9.73 3.69
N GLU A 123 -39.92 9.00 4.68
CA GLU A 123 -40.62 8.28 5.78
C GLU A 123 -41.49 7.09 5.31
N GLU A 124 -41.03 5.84 5.54
CA GLU A 124 -41.22 4.96 6.72
C GLU A 124 -42.51 4.12 6.68
N SER A 125 -42.37 2.79 6.64
CA SER A 125 -43.30 1.87 7.30
C SER A 125 -42.71 0.45 7.42
N LYS A 126 -42.58 -0.04 8.66
CA LYS A 126 -42.32 -1.44 9.02
C LYS A 126 -43.59 -2.27 8.91
N SER A 127 -43.45 -3.56 8.57
CA SER A 127 -44.32 -4.62 9.11
C SER A 127 -43.63 -6.00 9.06
N ASP A 128 -43.63 -6.65 10.21
CA ASP A 128 -43.15 -8.01 10.50
C ASP A 128 -43.94 -9.13 9.79
N SER A 129 -43.25 -10.25 9.53
CA SER A 129 -43.56 -11.58 10.12
C SER A 129 -43.30 -12.75 9.18
N SER A 130 -42.35 -13.60 9.60
CA SER A 130 -42.30 -15.06 9.54
C SER A 130 -43.05 -15.81 8.42
N ASN A 131 -42.31 -16.63 7.65
CA ASN A 131 -42.73 -18.00 7.35
C ASN A 131 -41.53 -18.93 7.12
N MET A 132 -41.51 -20.00 7.91
CA MET A 132 -40.66 -21.18 7.78
C MET A 132 -41.17 -22.01 6.60
N ALA A 133 -40.34 -22.28 5.60
CA ALA A 133 -40.61 -23.33 4.62
C ALA A 133 -39.30 -23.97 4.15
N THR A 134 -39.26 -25.28 4.34
CA THR A 134 -38.26 -26.27 3.94
C THR A 134 -38.05 -26.27 2.43
N SER A 135 -36.81 -26.05 1.96
CA SER A 135 -36.46 -26.16 0.54
C SER A 135 -35.44 -27.29 0.33
N THR A 136 -35.89 -28.38 -0.29
CA THR A 136 -35.05 -29.39 -0.92
C THR A 136 -34.39 -28.81 -2.19
N PRO A 137 -33.16 -29.23 -2.55
CA PRO A 137 -32.47 -28.68 -3.71
C PRO A 137 -32.99 -29.29 -5.02
N PRO A 138 -33.09 -28.51 -6.12
CA PRO A 138 -33.42 -29.06 -7.43
C PRO A 138 -32.19 -29.75 -8.08
N PRO A 139 -32.40 -30.77 -8.95
CA PRO A 139 -31.31 -31.49 -9.62
C PRO A 139 -30.66 -30.69 -10.77
N PRO A 140 -29.42 -31.03 -11.17
CA PRO A 140 -28.67 -30.29 -12.19
C PRO A 140 -29.18 -30.54 -13.63
N PRO A 141 -29.00 -29.58 -14.55
CA PRO A 141 -29.42 -29.71 -15.95
C PRO A 141 -28.48 -30.63 -16.78
N PRO A 142 -28.99 -31.26 -17.86
CA PRO A 142 -28.22 -32.19 -18.70
C PRO A 142 -27.24 -31.46 -19.65
N PRO A 143 -26.18 -32.15 -20.12
CA PRO A 143 -25.15 -31.56 -20.99
C PRO A 143 -25.64 -31.35 -22.43
N PRO A 144 -25.10 -30.35 -23.16
CA PRO A 144 -25.47 -30.08 -24.55
C PRO A 144 -24.82 -31.08 -25.54
N PRO A 145 -25.46 -31.36 -26.70
CA PRO A 145 -24.96 -32.29 -27.70
C PRO A 145 -23.80 -31.71 -28.55
N PRO A 146 -22.96 -32.55 -29.18
CA PRO A 146 -21.81 -32.09 -29.93
C PRO A 146 -22.09 -31.85 -31.42
N ASN A 147 -21.24 -30.98 -31.98
CA ASN A 147 -20.66 -30.96 -33.32
C ASN A 147 -21.16 -30.00 -34.43
N MET A 148 -20.15 -29.24 -34.90
CA MET A 148 -19.74 -28.97 -36.29
C MET A 148 -20.53 -28.00 -37.19
N ALA A 149 -19.82 -26.91 -37.47
CA ALA A 149 -19.60 -26.25 -38.77
C ALA A 149 -20.80 -25.70 -39.54
N HIS A 150 -20.83 -24.38 -39.75
CA HIS A 150 -20.83 -23.77 -41.09
C HIS A 150 -20.50 -22.27 -40.99
N SER A 151 -19.52 -21.87 -41.79
CA SER A 151 -19.00 -20.53 -42.03
C SER A 151 -19.88 -19.72 -42.99
N LEU A 152 -20.23 -18.47 -42.65
CA LEU A 152 -20.66 -17.40 -43.57
C LEU A 152 -20.30 -16.00 -42.99
N PRO A 153 -20.19 -14.96 -43.82
CA PRO A 153 -19.15 -13.92 -43.71
C PRO A 153 -19.54 -12.61 -43.01
N GLU A 154 -18.52 -12.00 -42.42
CA GLU A 154 -18.23 -10.57 -42.19
C GLU A 154 -19.38 -9.55 -42.36
N VAL A 155 -20.10 -9.27 -41.27
CA VAL A 155 -20.77 -7.97 -41.06
C VAL A 155 -20.70 -7.60 -39.57
N SER A 156 -19.54 -7.13 -39.10
CA SER A 156 -19.40 -6.47 -37.78
C SER A 156 -18.00 -5.92 -37.52
N ASN A 157 -17.52 -5.00 -38.36
CA ASN A 157 -16.37 -4.15 -38.03
C ASN A 157 -16.83 -2.76 -37.61
N MET A 158 -17.62 -2.70 -36.55
CA MET A 158 -17.82 -1.54 -35.67
C MET A 158 -18.38 -2.12 -34.38
N ILE A 159 -17.78 -1.81 -33.24
CA ILE A 159 -17.99 -2.44 -31.91
C ILE A 159 -17.04 -3.62 -31.63
N ASN A 160 -15.72 -3.40 -31.69
CA ASN A 160 -14.82 -4.04 -30.72
C ASN A 160 -13.49 -3.29 -30.60
N LYS A 161 -13.52 -2.18 -29.85
CA LYS A 161 -12.30 -1.63 -29.25
C LYS A 161 -12.61 -1.11 -27.84
N LYS A 162 -13.22 -1.96 -27.01
CA LYS A 162 -12.87 -1.95 -25.57
C LYS A 162 -11.49 -2.59 -25.47
N ASN A 163 -10.47 -1.88 -25.95
CA ASN A 163 -9.12 -2.15 -25.50
C ASN A 163 -9.13 -1.76 -24.03
N SER A 164 -9.23 -2.75 -23.14
CA SER A 164 -8.63 -2.62 -21.81
C SER A 164 -7.13 -2.47 -22.04
N SER A 165 -6.70 -1.27 -22.42
CA SER A 165 -5.28 -0.98 -22.54
C SER A 165 -4.76 -0.92 -21.12
N HIS A 166 -4.08 -1.98 -20.71
CA HIS A 166 -3.25 -2.01 -19.51
C HIS A 166 -2.43 -0.71 -19.42
N GLN A 167 -2.90 0.23 -18.62
CA GLN A 167 -2.36 1.59 -18.57
C GLN A 167 -1.21 1.70 -17.58
N TYR A 168 -1.20 0.86 -16.55
CA TYR A 168 -0.25 0.93 -15.44
C TYR A 168 0.50 -0.38 -15.23
N THR A 169 1.74 -0.26 -14.76
CA THR A 169 2.57 -1.37 -14.29
C THR A 169 3.36 -0.95 -13.05
N TRP A 170 3.96 -1.89 -12.33
CA TRP A 170 4.81 -1.59 -11.17
C TRP A 170 5.96 -0.67 -11.57
N ARG A 171 6.22 0.35 -10.74
CA ARG A 171 7.30 1.31 -10.95
C ARG A 171 8.66 0.62 -11.08
N ILE A 172 8.89 -0.38 -10.23
CA ILE A 172 10.11 -1.16 -10.17
C ILE A 172 9.81 -2.65 -10.15
N ASP A 173 10.59 -3.39 -10.94
CA ASP A 173 10.68 -4.84 -10.81
C ASP A 173 11.66 -5.17 -9.68
N LEU A 174 11.11 -5.33 -8.47
CA LEU A 174 11.91 -5.57 -7.27
C LEU A 174 12.70 -6.89 -7.35
N SER A 175 12.24 -7.87 -8.15
CA SER A 175 12.89 -9.17 -8.29
C SER A 175 14.33 -9.06 -8.82
N LYS A 176 14.61 -8.04 -9.64
CA LYS A 176 15.96 -7.74 -10.19
C LYS A 176 16.96 -7.26 -9.15
N THR A 177 16.51 -6.93 -7.95
CA THR A 177 17.36 -6.45 -6.85
C THR A 177 17.76 -7.56 -5.88
N ASP A 178 17.36 -8.82 -6.14
CA ASP A 178 17.56 -9.97 -5.26
C ASP A 178 19.00 -10.22 -4.82
N LYS A 179 19.94 -10.03 -5.74
CA LYS A 179 21.39 -10.09 -5.49
C LYS A 179 21.86 -9.14 -4.38
N TYR A 180 21.11 -8.08 -4.09
CA TYR A 180 21.43 -7.11 -3.04
C TYR A 180 20.75 -7.42 -1.71
N TRP A 181 19.69 -8.22 -1.69
CA TRP A 181 18.85 -8.40 -0.50
C TRP A 181 19.63 -8.96 0.68
N SER A 182 20.48 -9.98 0.46
CA SER A 182 21.31 -10.52 1.54
C SER A 182 22.26 -9.46 2.11
N GLY A 183 22.79 -8.56 1.29
CA GLY A 183 23.66 -7.47 1.74
C GLY A 183 22.91 -6.39 2.55
N TRP A 184 21.60 -6.25 2.35
CA TRP A 184 20.79 -5.34 3.16
C TRP A 184 20.63 -5.86 4.59
N PHE A 185 20.34 -7.16 4.76
CA PHE A 185 19.89 -7.70 6.04
C PHE A 185 20.96 -8.46 6.83
N ARG A 186 22.00 -8.98 6.20
CA ARG A 186 23.05 -9.73 6.90
C ARG A 186 23.83 -8.83 7.88
N GLY A 187 23.92 -9.25 9.13
CA GLY A 187 24.52 -8.52 10.25
C GLY A 187 23.79 -7.22 10.59
N LEU A 188 22.52 -7.06 10.18
CA LEU A 188 21.78 -5.82 10.37
C LEU A 188 21.47 -5.57 11.83
N SER A 189 21.18 -6.61 12.61
CA SER A 189 20.85 -6.49 14.04
C SER A 189 22.06 -5.99 14.84
N GLU A 190 23.23 -6.58 14.64
CA GLU A 190 24.49 -6.10 15.23
C GLU A 190 24.82 -4.66 14.81
N LYS A 191 24.65 -4.34 13.52
CA LYS A 191 24.89 -2.98 12.99
C LYS A 191 23.97 -1.96 13.65
N PHE A 192 22.68 -2.26 13.77
CA PHE A 192 21.72 -1.41 14.46
C PHE A 192 22.16 -1.18 15.91
N LEU A 193 22.52 -2.24 16.64
CA LEU A 193 22.97 -2.14 18.04
C LEU A 193 24.28 -1.35 18.19
N SER A 194 25.16 -1.39 17.21
CA SER A 194 26.44 -0.66 17.22
C SER A 194 26.31 0.86 17.04
N CYS A 195 25.16 1.35 16.55
CA CYS A 195 24.95 2.77 16.31
C CYS A 195 24.88 3.54 17.65
N ASN A 196 25.77 4.51 17.84
CA ASN A 196 25.88 5.30 19.07
C ASN A 196 24.93 6.52 19.08
N VAL A 197 23.65 6.25 18.84
CA VAL A 197 22.55 7.22 18.94
C VAL A 197 21.35 6.57 19.66
N PRO A 198 20.42 7.37 20.21
CA PRO A 198 19.11 6.88 20.59
C PRO A 198 18.47 6.07 19.47
N LYS A 199 17.90 4.92 19.82
CA LYS A 199 17.36 3.95 18.87
C LYS A 199 15.94 3.56 19.23
N LEU A 200 15.09 3.43 18.23
CA LEU A 200 13.72 2.92 18.35
C LEU A 200 13.51 1.78 17.34
N LEU A 201 12.95 0.67 17.81
CA LEU A 201 12.47 -0.43 16.99
C LEU A 201 10.94 -0.53 17.10
N LEU A 202 10.25 -0.34 15.97
CA LEU A 202 8.81 -0.53 15.85
C LEU A 202 8.51 -1.86 15.19
N LEU A 203 7.73 -2.73 15.83
CA LEU A 203 7.40 -4.05 15.30
C LEU A 203 5.90 -4.24 15.14
N ALA A 204 5.50 -4.97 14.08
CA ALA A 204 4.13 -5.44 13.90
C ALA A 204 3.73 -6.56 14.89
N GLY A 205 4.72 -7.27 15.45
CA GLY A 205 4.53 -8.34 16.42
C GLY A 205 5.82 -8.68 17.17
N VAL A 206 5.70 -9.21 18.40
CA VAL A 206 6.83 -9.48 19.30
C VAL A 206 7.66 -10.68 18.85
N ASP A 207 7.04 -11.64 18.18
CA ASP A 207 7.64 -12.93 17.77
C ASP A 207 8.74 -12.81 16.72
N ARG A 208 9.13 -11.58 16.36
CA ARG A 208 10.06 -11.28 15.27
C ARG A 208 11.46 -10.97 15.73
N LEU A 209 11.72 -10.78 17.03
CA LEU A 209 13.06 -10.47 17.53
C LEU A 209 14.01 -11.66 17.38
N ASP A 210 15.18 -11.41 16.82
CA ASP A 210 16.27 -12.38 16.81
C ASP A 210 17.04 -12.34 18.14
N LYS A 211 18.01 -13.25 18.28
CA LYS A 211 18.83 -13.38 19.49
C LYS A 211 19.54 -12.08 19.86
N ASP A 212 20.12 -11.38 18.88
CA ASP A 212 20.94 -10.20 19.13
C ASP A 212 20.08 -9.02 19.58
N LEU A 213 18.95 -8.78 18.92
CA LEU A 213 17.99 -7.76 19.32
C LEU A 213 17.33 -8.09 20.66
N THR A 214 17.07 -9.38 20.96
CA THR A 214 16.56 -9.79 22.28
C THR A 214 17.56 -9.43 23.39
N ILE A 215 18.83 -9.77 23.21
CA ILE A 215 19.89 -9.41 24.16
C ILE A 215 20.02 -7.89 24.28
N GLY A 216 20.02 -7.18 23.14
CA GLY A 216 20.11 -5.72 23.12
C GLY A 216 18.94 -5.04 23.82
N GLN A 217 17.73 -5.58 23.68
CA GLN A 217 16.53 -5.10 24.35
C GLN A 217 16.61 -5.32 25.86
N MET A 218 17.01 -6.52 26.30
CA MET A 218 17.21 -6.81 27.73
C MET A 218 18.30 -5.93 28.37
N GLN A 219 19.27 -5.47 27.58
CA GLN A 219 20.32 -4.53 27.99
C GLN A 219 19.89 -3.05 27.91
N GLY A 220 18.66 -2.75 27.46
CA GLY A 220 18.16 -1.38 27.31
C GLY A 220 18.86 -0.57 26.22
N LYS A 221 19.44 -1.22 25.19
CA LYS A 221 20.21 -0.55 24.13
C LYS A 221 19.35 0.25 23.15
N PHE A 222 18.05 -0.02 23.09
CA PHE A 222 17.07 0.67 22.25
C PHE A 222 15.70 0.66 22.92
N GLN A 223 14.82 1.58 22.52
CA GLN A 223 13.42 1.54 22.86
C GLN A 223 12.69 0.63 21.87
N MET A 224 11.76 -0.19 22.34
CA MET A 224 10.94 -1.04 21.49
C MET A 224 9.47 -0.73 21.71
N GLN A 225 8.71 -0.69 20.62
CA GLN A 225 7.26 -0.61 20.67
C GLN A 225 6.66 -1.60 19.68
N VAL A 226 5.60 -2.27 20.12
CA VAL A 226 4.86 -3.21 19.29
C VAL A 226 3.51 -2.59 18.96
N LEU A 227 3.16 -2.59 17.67
CA LEU A 227 1.89 -2.13 17.13
C LEU A 227 1.19 -3.32 16.49
N PRO A 228 0.35 -4.06 17.23
CA PRO A 228 -0.29 -5.26 16.71
C PRO A 228 -1.30 -4.92 15.60
N GLN A 229 -1.68 -5.94 14.84
CA GLN A 229 -2.77 -5.90 13.83
C GLN A 229 -2.49 -5.10 12.55
N CYS A 230 -1.24 -4.76 12.25
CA CYS A 230 -0.85 -4.22 10.96
C CYS A 230 -0.48 -5.32 9.95
N GLY A 231 -0.61 -5.01 8.66
CA GLY A 231 -0.16 -5.83 7.53
C GLY A 231 1.33 -5.63 7.27
N HIS A 232 1.70 -5.35 6.02
CA HIS A 232 3.12 -5.25 5.63
C HIS A 232 3.74 -3.88 5.90
N ALA A 233 2.94 -2.81 5.89
CA ALA A 233 3.42 -1.45 6.04
C ALA A 233 2.75 -0.79 7.25
N VAL A 234 3.32 -1.00 8.44
CA VAL A 234 2.77 -0.49 9.72
C VAL A 234 2.44 1.01 9.68
N HIS A 235 3.30 1.78 9.02
CA HIS A 235 3.15 3.24 8.86
C HIS A 235 2.05 3.65 7.88
N GLU A 236 1.62 2.76 6.98
CA GLU A 236 0.47 2.99 6.11
C GLU A 236 -0.82 2.50 6.77
N ASP A 237 -0.76 1.39 7.51
CA ASP A 237 -1.94 0.78 8.12
C ASP A 237 -2.42 1.51 9.38
N VAL A 238 -1.49 1.99 10.22
CA VAL A 238 -1.79 2.68 11.49
C VAL A 238 -0.94 3.96 11.64
N PRO A 239 -1.06 4.93 10.73
CA PRO A 239 -0.18 6.10 10.66
C PRO A 239 -0.16 6.90 11.97
N ASP A 240 -1.33 7.13 12.60
CA ASP A 240 -1.42 7.90 13.83
C ASP A 240 -0.66 7.25 14.98
N LYS A 241 -0.78 5.92 15.15
CA LYS A 241 -0.03 5.19 16.17
C LYS A 241 1.47 5.22 15.92
N VAL A 242 1.90 5.15 14.66
CA VAL A 242 3.31 5.31 14.33
C VAL A 242 3.77 6.73 14.67
N ALA A 243 2.98 7.75 14.34
CA ALA A 243 3.27 9.14 14.64
C ALA A 243 3.37 9.39 16.17
N ASP A 244 2.46 8.87 16.96
CA ASP A 244 2.47 9.00 18.43
C ASP A 244 3.75 8.43 19.06
N VAL A 245 4.17 7.25 18.58
CA VAL A 245 5.37 6.60 19.09
C VAL A 245 6.63 7.36 18.67
N LEU A 246 6.69 7.82 17.42
CA LEU A 246 7.78 8.67 16.93
C LEU A 246 7.85 10.00 17.69
N ALA A 247 6.71 10.68 17.88
CA ALA A 247 6.63 11.93 18.62
C ALA A 247 7.08 11.74 20.07
N THR A 248 6.62 10.68 20.73
CA THR A 248 7.05 10.33 22.08
C THR A 248 8.57 10.10 22.14
N PHE A 249 9.14 9.37 21.19
CA PHE A 249 10.57 9.13 21.10
C PHE A 249 11.36 10.43 20.90
N LEU A 250 10.96 11.26 19.94
CA LEU A 250 11.60 12.54 19.65
C LEU A 250 11.58 13.48 20.86
N VAL A 251 10.42 13.60 21.52
CA VAL A 251 10.24 14.47 22.68
C VAL A 251 11.00 13.91 23.90
N ARG A 252 10.99 12.58 24.11
CA ARG A 252 11.75 11.92 25.20
C ARG A 252 13.25 12.21 25.09
N HIS A 253 13.78 12.17 23.87
CA HIS A 253 15.19 12.43 23.60
C HIS A 253 15.51 13.90 23.32
N LYS A 254 14.57 14.82 23.56
CA LYS A 254 14.74 16.28 23.38
C LYS A 254 15.15 16.67 21.96
N MET A 255 14.73 15.90 20.95
CA MET A 255 14.95 16.20 19.53
C MET A 255 13.85 17.09 18.95
N ALA A 256 12.67 17.12 19.58
CA ALA A 256 11.55 17.94 19.18
C ALA A 256 10.80 18.49 20.40
N ILE A 257 10.01 19.55 20.17
CA ILE A 257 9.12 20.17 21.16
C ILE A 257 7.68 19.75 20.80
N PRO A 258 6.87 19.30 21.78
CA PRO A 258 5.47 18.97 21.52
C PRO A 258 4.68 20.20 21.07
N ILE A 259 3.72 20.00 20.18
CA ILE A 259 2.75 21.02 19.74
C ILE A 259 1.39 20.67 20.34
N GLY A 260 0.64 21.69 20.77
CA GLY A 260 -0.69 21.50 21.38
C GLY A 260 -0.64 20.66 22.65
N ASP A 261 -1.71 19.90 22.89
CA ASP A 261 -1.91 19.09 24.09
C ASP A 261 -1.32 17.66 23.92
N PHE A 262 -0.13 17.54 23.32
CA PHE A 262 0.51 16.24 23.14
C PHE A 262 0.92 15.63 24.49
N GLU A 263 0.17 14.61 24.92
CA GLU A 263 0.49 13.83 26.10
C GLU A 263 1.48 12.71 25.78
N ARG A 264 2.59 12.69 26.51
CA ARG A 264 3.60 11.63 26.37
C ARG A 264 3.03 10.33 26.94
N THR A 265 2.72 9.37 26.07
CA THR A 265 2.42 8.01 26.48
C THR A 265 3.74 7.29 26.76
N PHE A 266 4.08 7.15 28.04
CA PHE A 266 5.20 6.30 28.42
C PHE A 266 4.79 4.84 28.26
N PRO A 267 5.58 4.00 27.54
CA PRO A 267 5.30 2.57 27.50
C PRO A 267 5.33 2.05 28.94
N ALA A 268 4.27 1.36 29.34
CA ALA A 268 4.21 0.69 30.64
C ALA A 268 5.38 -0.31 30.74
N CYS A 269 6.09 -0.26 31.86
CA CYS A 269 7.22 -1.13 32.15
C CYS A 269 6.83 -2.61 32.16
#